data_AF-G4RLE7-F1
#
_entry.id   AF-G4RLE7-F1
#
_cell.length_a   1.000
_cell.length_b   1.000
_cell.length_c   1.000
_cell.angle_alpha   90.00
_cell.angle_beta   90.00
_cell.angle_gamma   90.00
#
_symmetry.space_group_name_H-M   'P 1'
#
loop_
_entity.id
_entity.type
_entity.pdbx_description
1 polymer ?
#
loop_
_entity_poly.entity_id
_entity_poly.type
_entity_poly.pdbx_seq_one_letter_code
_entity_poly.pdbx_strand_id
1 'polypeptide(L)'
;MRLIIDVDKINAVAEALRKLKIERDRYLDDRYYPPQSDPRERQLAYFISVVAVDHRTSTPLGAFEGYIDGEFYHGADALWRLARKAYDEGLFEPDRLAKLTPEDAERLFSINGVKVWDFNVRLFLLRDLGAKAIEAGGFQGLIDDTIEGLAAKLGRVRAYEDPVRKKVLLLAKFLDGRGLVQFKDRENFDVPVDNHLSRIAYRLGIVDVDYDILFKGLELTREEDVEVRNKVKLSWRLVAKFSGLDPFALDDFLWSFGRRVCARDRPRCEECPLRDVCKARSLGRYPPEHTHTLTWYY
;
A
#
# COMPACT_ATOMS: atom_id res chain seq x y z
N MET A 1 -1.60 -4.78 24.15
CA MET A 1 -2.83 -5.45 23.65
C MET A 1 -2.54 -6.92 23.35
N ARG A 2 -3.41 -7.88 23.71
CA ARG A 2 -3.22 -9.30 23.34
C ARG A 2 -3.76 -9.56 21.94
N LEU A 3 -2.88 -9.98 21.03
CA LEU A 3 -3.21 -10.43 19.67
C LEU A 3 -2.86 -11.91 19.57
N ILE A 4 -3.80 -12.73 19.12
CA ILE A 4 -3.61 -14.17 18.92
C ILE A 4 -3.77 -14.49 17.43
N ILE A 5 -2.84 -15.25 16.87
CA ILE A 5 -2.98 -15.78 15.51
C ILE A 5 -3.81 -17.06 15.59
N ASP A 6 -4.92 -17.10 14.86
CA ASP A 6 -5.83 -18.25 14.82
C ASP A 6 -5.57 -19.08 13.55
N VAL A 7 -4.91 -20.23 13.73
CA VAL A 7 -4.49 -21.10 12.63
C VAL A 7 -5.68 -21.78 11.94
N ASP A 8 -6.74 -22.11 12.68
CA ASP A 8 -7.93 -22.74 12.12
C ASP A 8 -8.69 -21.75 11.22
N LYS A 9 -8.79 -20.49 11.66
CA LYS A 9 -9.31 -19.40 10.83
C LYS A 9 -8.44 -19.15 9.60
N ILE A 10 -7.12 -19.18 9.74
CA ILE A 10 -6.20 -19.07 8.60
C ILE A 10 -6.46 -20.17 7.56
N ASN A 11 -6.59 -21.43 7.98
CA ASN A 11 -6.91 -22.54 7.09
C ASN A 11 -8.25 -22.34 6.38
N ALA A 12 -9.30 -21.97 7.12
CA ALA A 12 -10.62 -21.74 6.55
C ALA A 12 -10.62 -20.61 5.50
N VAL A 13 -9.91 -19.50 5.79
CA VAL A 13 -9.77 -18.38 4.85
C VAL A 13 -8.95 -18.78 3.63
N ALA A 14 -7.83 -19.49 3.81
CA ALA A 14 -7.00 -19.99 2.72
C ALA A 14 -7.80 -20.90 1.76
N GLU A 15 -8.60 -21.80 2.30
CA GLU A 15 -9.49 -22.68 1.54
C GLU A 15 -10.56 -21.93 0.75
N ALA A 16 -11.11 -20.85 1.32
CA ALA A 16 -12.05 -20.00 0.61
C ALA A 16 -11.38 -19.21 -0.52
N LEU A 17 -10.20 -18.64 -0.27
CA LEU A 17 -9.43 -17.88 -1.27
C LEU A 17 -8.93 -18.75 -2.42
N ARG A 18 -8.53 -19.99 -2.15
CA ARG A 18 -8.09 -20.95 -3.19
C ARG A 18 -9.15 -21.24 -4.25
N LYS A 19 -10.43 -21.09 -3.91
CA LYS A 19 -11.56 -21.27 -4.83
C LYS A 19 -11.80 -20.05 -5.72
N LEU A 20 -11.20 -18.91 -5.38
CA LEU A 20 -11.30 -17.68 -6.16
C LEU A 20 -10.22 -17.66 -7.25
N LYS A 21 -10.57 -17.10 -8.41
CA LYS A 21 -9.59 -16.79 -9.45
C LYS A 21 -8.94 -15.45 -9.12
N ILE A 22 -7.90 -15.49 -8.29
CA ILE A 22 -7.10 -14.31 -7.96
C ILE A 22 -5.92 -14.27 -8.92
N GLU A 23 -5.86 -13.20 -9.69
CA GLU A 23 -4.79 -12.93 -10.64
C GLU A 23 -4.01 -11.69 -10.21
N ARG A 24 -2.73 -11.67 -10.56
CA ARG A 24 -1.84 -10.56 -10.27
C ARG A 24 -2.01 -9.45 -11.30
N ASP A 25 -2.02 -8.19 -10.84
CA ASP A 25 -2.05 -7.06 -11.75
C ASP A 25 -0.68 -6.88 -12.44
N ARG A 26 -0.72 -6.43 -13.70
CA ARG A 26 0.45 -6.10 -14.52
C ARG A 26 0.73 -4.59 -14.57
N TYR A 27 -0.15 -3.79 -13.97
CA TYR A 27 -0.06 -2.34 -13.85
C TYR A 27 0.07 -1.67 -15.22
N LEU A 28 -0.84 -2.02 -16.15
CA LEU A 28 -0.83 -1.59 -17.56
C LEU A 28 -1.79 -0.43 -17.88
N ASP A 29 -2.57 0.03 -16.92
CA ASP A 29 -3.53 1.12 -17.16
C ASP A 29 -2.81 2.47 -17.30
N ASP A 30 -2.73 2.97 -18.53
CA ASP A 30 -2.02 4.21 -18.89
C ASP A 30 -2.62 5.47 -18.25
N ARG A 31 -3.82 5.38 -17.65
CA ARG A 31 -4.38 6.47 -16.83
C ARG A 31 -3.56 6.70 -15.55
N TYR A 32 -2.93 5.64 -15.04
CA TYR A 32 -2.21 5.63 -13.76
C TYR A 32 -0.71 5.35 -13.89
N TYR A 33 -0.26 4.71 -14.97
CA TYR A 33 1.12 4.25 -15.09
C TYR A 33 1.78 4.76 -16.37
N PRO A 34 3.11 4.97 -16.38
CA PRO A 34 3.85 5.31 -17.59
C PRO A 34 3.65 4.25 -18.68
N PRO A 35 3.77 4.58 -19.97
CA PRO A 35 3.79 3.58 -21.04
C PRO A 35 4.91 2.53 -20.87
N GLN A 36 4.67 1.29 -21.30
CA GLN A 36 5.70 0.22 -21.19
C GLN A 36 6.92 0.47 -22.07
N SER A 37 6.72 1.20 -23.17
CA SER A 37 7.76 1.60 -24.12
C SER A 37 8.74 2.64 -23.56
N ASP A 38 8.40 3.30 -22.45
CA ASP A 38 9.22 4.38 -21.92
C ASP A 38 10.53 3.86 -21.32
N PRO A 39 11.60 4.67 -21.29
CA PRO A 39 12.88 4.26 -20.73
C PRO A 39 12.73 3.69 -19.31
N ARG A 40 13.40 2.55 -19.06
CA ARG A 40 13.34 1.84 -17.76
C ARG A 40 13.61 2.77 -16.58
N GLU A 41 14.60 3.66 -16.71
CA GLU A 41 14.94 4.64 -15.67
C GLU A 41 13.74 5.54 -15.31
N ARG A 42 13.01 6.06 -16.30
CA ARG A 42 11.83 6.90 -16.06
C ARG A 42 10.70 6.10 -15.43
N GLN A 43 10.48 4.85 -15.85
CA GLN A 43 9.47 3.99 -15.23
C GLN A 43 9.81 3.70 -13.76
N LEU A 44 11.09 3.40 -13.44
CA LEU A 44 11.55 3.22 -12.07
C LEU A 44 11.37 4.49 -11.24
N ALA A 45 11.79 5.64 -11.77
CA ALA A 45 11.61 6.94 -11.14
C ALA A 45 10.15 7.20 -10.73
N TYR A 46 9.21 6.89 -11.63
CA TYR A 46 7.78 6.99 -11.37
C TYR A 46 7.34 6.11 -10.21
N PHE A 47 7.52 4.79 -10.30
CA PHE A 47 7.01 3.87 -9.28
C PHE A 47 7.64 4.12 -7.92
N ILE A 48 8.95 4.35 -7.85
CA ILE A 48 9.65 4.64 -6.58
C ILE A 48 9.14 5.95 -5.99
N SER A 49 8.87 6.97 -6.80
CA SER A 49 8.42 8.26 -6.29
C SER A 49 6.97 8.24 -5.83
N VAL A 50 6.07 7.61 -6.59
CA VAL A 50 4.65 7.58 -6.22
C VAL A 50 4.42 6.70 -4.99
N VAL A 51 5.07 5.53 -4.90
CA VAL A 51 5.00 4.67 -3.71
C VAL A 51 5.58 5.37 -2.48
N ALA A 52 6.61 6.19 -2.62
CA ALA A 52 7.19 6.95 -1.52
C ALA A 52 6.16 7.86 -0.83
N VAL A 53 5.15 8.33 -1.57
CA VAL A 53 4.13 9.27 -1.07
C VAL A 53 2.71 8.70 -1.04
N ASP A 54 2.52 7.44 -1.42
CA ASP A 54 1.24 6.73 -1.34
C ASP A 54 0.93 6.28 0.09
N HIS A 55 0.31 7.21 0.83
CA HIS A 55 -0.14 7.02 2.20
C HIS A 55 -1.31 7.96 2.49
N ARG A 56 -2.26 7.49 3.30
CA ARG A 56 -3.40 8.24 3.87
C ARG A 56 -4.05 9.27 2.96
N THR A 57 -4.46 8.84 1.77
CA THR A 57 -5.27 9.67 0.86
C THR A 57 -6.73 9.81 1.31
N SER A 58 -7.10 9.23 2.45
CA SER A 58 -8.36 9.50 3.14
C SER A 58 -8.11 9.52 4.64
N THR A 59 -8.69 10.51 5.31
CA THR A 59 -8.54 10.74 6.76
C THR A 59 -9.91 11.06 7.37
N PRO A 60 -10.04 11.10 8.71
CA PRO A 60 -11.26 11.61 9.34
C PRO A 60 -11.63 13.04 8.94
N LEU A 61 -10.69 13.84 8.41
CA LEU A 61 -10.94 15.21 7.93
C LEU A 61 -11.49 15.27 6.50
N GLY A 62 -11.46 14.15 5.77
CA GLY A 62 -11.94 14.08 4.40
C GLY A 62 -11.16 13.10 3.53
N ALA A 63 -11.75 12.77 2.39
CA ALA A 63 -11.12 12.01 1.33
C ALA A 63 -10.42 12.94 0.33
N PHE A 64 -9.28 12.51 -0.20
CA PHE A 64 -8.65 13.15 -1.34
C PHE A 64 -9.31 12.65 -2.63
N GLU A 65 -10.24 13.43 -3.16
CA GLU A 65 -11.07 13.03 -4.30
C GLU A 65 -11.51 14.24 -5.13
N GLY A 66 -11.91 13.98 -6.37
CA GLY A 66 -12.46 14.99 -7.26
C GLY A 66 -12.29 14.66 -8.73
N TYR A 67 -12.72 15.59 -9.59
CA TYR A 67 -12.64 15.41 -11.04
C TYR A 67 -11.25 15.80 -11.58
N ILE A 68 -10.66 14.91 -12.38
CA ILE A 68 -9.42 15.12 -13.14
C ILE A 68 -9.72 14.76 -14.59
N ASP A 69 -9.61 15.73 -15.50
CA ASP A 69 -9.94 15.57 -16.93
C ASP A 69 -11.34 14.97 -17.20
N GLY A 70 -12.33 15.36 -16.39
CA GLY A 70 -13.74 14.95 -16.57
C GLY A 70 -14.12 13.61 -15.93
N GLU A 71 -13.17 12.87 -15.36
CA GLU A 71 -13.45 11.62 -14.61
C GLU A 71 -13.24 11.85 -13.11
N PHE A 72 -14.07 11.21 -12.26
CA PHE A 72 -13.98 11.32 -10.81
C PHE A 72 -13.02 10.27 -10.24
N TYR A 73 -12.05 10.72 -9.45
CA TYR A 73 -11.06 9.86 -8.80
C TYR A 73 -11.16 9.98 -7.27
N HIS A 74 -10.86 8.88 -6.57
CA HIS A 74 -10.93 8.81 -5.11
C HIS A 74 -9.66 8.19 -4.50
N GLY A 75 -9.14 8.82 -3.45
CA GLY A 75 -8.05 8.32 -2.63
C GLY A 75 -6.76 8.12 -3.42
N ALA A 76 -6.18 6.92 -3.32
CA ALA A 76 -4.94 6.57 -4.01
C ALA A 76 -5.09 6.71 -5.52
N ASP A 77 -6.24 6.34 -6.09
CA ASP A 77 -6.46 6.41 -7.55
C ASP A 77 -6.30 7.86 -8.05
N ALA A 78 -6.72 8.86 -7.25
CA ALA A 78 -6.52 10.27 -7.56
C ALA A 78 -5.05 10.71 -7.49
N LEU A 79 -4.31 10.24 -6.48
CA LEU A 79 -2.87 10.48 -6.32
C LEU A 79 -2.09 9.91 -7.51
N TRP A 80 -2.34 8.65 -7.88
CA TRP A 80 -1.70 7.98 -9.01
C TRP A 80 -2.07 8.64 -10.35
N ARG A 81 -3.30 9.13 -10.51
CA ARG A 81 -3.70 9.89 -11.71
C ARG A 81 -2.95 11.21 -11.85
N LEU A 82 -2.85 12.00 -10.78
CA LEU A 82 -2.09 13.26 -10.79
C LEU A 82 -0.60 13.02 -11.03
N ALA A 83 -0.04 12.01 -10.37
CA ALA A 83 1.33 11.60 -10.62
C ALA A 83 1.55 11.24 -12.09
N ARG A 84 0.63 10.49 -12.72
CA ARG A 84 0.72 10.18 -14.14
C ARG A 84 0.76 11.45 -15.00
N LYS A 85 -0.05 12.47 -14.71
CA LYS A 85 0.02 13.75 -15.44
C LYS A 85 1.37 14.44 -15.26
N ALA A 86 1.87 14.50 -14.02
CA ALA A 86 3.17 15.09 -13.71
C ALA A 86 4.35 14.33 -14.35
N TYR A 87 4.19 13.03 -14.62
CA TYR A 87 5.18 12.24 -15.35
C TYR A 87 5.39 12.74 -16.78
N ASP A 88 4.31 13.10 -17.49
CA ASP A 88 4.41 13.63 -18.87
C ASP A 88 5.15 14.98 -18.91
N GLU A 89 5.09 15.74 -17.81
CA GLU A 89 5.82 17.00 -17.64
C GLU A 89 7.29 16.80 -17.24
N GLY A 90 7.73 15.55 -17.06
CA GLY A 90 9.09 15.20 -16.67
C GLY A 90 9.42 15.55 -15.22
N LEU A 91 8.46 15.42 -14.30
CA LEU A 91 8.68 15.81 -12.89
C LEU A 91 9.59 14.87 -12.12
N PHE A 92 9.57 13.57 -12.44
CA PHE A 92 10.24 12.53 -11.66
C PHE A 92 11.75 12.37 -11.93
N GLU A 93 12.39 13.36 -12.54
CA GLU A 93 13.86 13.35 -12.70
C GLU A 93 14.55 13.63 -11.33
N PRO A 94 15.67 12.97 -11.00
CA PRO A 94 16.31 13.10 -9.68
C PRO A 94 16.55 14.55 -9.24
N ASP A 95 17.13 15.37 -10.13
CA ASP A 95 17.40 16.79 -9.88
C ASP A 95 16.14 17.63 -9.66
N ARG A 96 15.05 17.29 -10.36
CA ARG A 96 13.77 18.00 -10.22
C ARG A 96 13.10 17.65 -8.90
N LEU A 97 13.11 16.38 -8.52
CA LEU A 97 12.57 15.94 -7.23
C LEU A 97 13.37 16.55 -6.06
N ALA A 98 14.69 16.54 -6.12
CA ALA A 98 15.55 17.14 -5.09
C ALA A 98 15.27 18.63 -4.86
N LYS A 99 14.81 19.34 -5.90
CA LYS A 99 14.51 20.78 -5.90
C LYS A 99 13.01 21.09 -5.98
N LEU A 100 12.14 20.09 -5.79
CA LEU A 100 10.70 20.21 -5.98
C LEU A 100 10.16 21.43 -5.21
N THR A 101 9.39 22.30 -5.82
CA THR A 101 8.82 23.47 -5.12
C THR A 101 7.44 23.16 -4.53
N PRO A 102 6.92 23.98 -3.59
CA PRO A 102 5.52 23.88 -3.19
C PRO A 102 4.56 24.00 -4.39
N GLU A 103 4.85 24.87 -5.37
CA GLU A 103 4.03 25.00 -6.58
C GLU A 103 4.02 23.72 -7.42
N ASP A 104 5.17 23.04 -7.56
CA ASP A 104 5.23 21.74 -8.24
C ASP A 104 4.45 20.66 -7.46
N ALA A 105 4.58 20.66 -6.14
CA ALA A 105 3.86 19.73 -5.27
C ALA A 105 2.35 19.95 -5.29
N GLU A 106 1.86 21.17 -5.52
CA GLU A 106 0.43 21.43 -5.69
C GLU A 106 -0.16 20.66 -6.87
N ARG A 107 0.59 20.49 -7.96
CA ARG A 107 0.17 19.70 -9.13
C ARG A 107 0.04 18.20 -8.82
N LEU A 108 0.83 17.69 -7.88
CA LEU A 108 0.80 16.29 -7.46
C LEU A 108 -0.24 16.00 -6.39
N PHE A 109 -0.49 16.97 -5.51
CA PHE A 109 -1.12 16.73 -4.22
C PHE A 109 -2.34 17.62 -3.97
N SER A 110 -2.89 18.25 -5.01
CA SER A 110 -4.10 19.06 -4.89
C SER A 110 -5.11 18.78 -6.00
N ILE A 111 -6.39 18.82 -5.65
CA ILE A 111 -7.51 18.76 -6.60
C ILE A 111 -8.43 19.91 -6.27
N ASN A 112 -8.67 20.82 -7.21
CA ASN A 112 -9.56 21.99 -7.04
C ASN A 112 -9.27 22.80 -5.76
N GLY A 113 -7.97 23.00 -5.45
CA GLY A 113 -7.53 23.74 -4.25
C GLY A 113 -7.52 22.94 -2.94
N VAL A 114 -8.03 21.71 -2.94
CA VAL A 114 -7.97 20.80 -1.78
C VAL A 114 -6.68 20.00 -1.81
N LYS A 115 -5.84 20.18 -0.79
CA LYS A 115 -4.57 19.46 -0.62
C LYS A 115 -4.79 18.12 0.06
N VAL A 116 -4.09 17.07 -0.38
CA VAL A 116 -4.06 15.79 0.34
C VAL A 116 -3.38 15.96 1.70
N TRP A 117 -3.93 15.33 2.73
CA TRP A 117 -3.39 15.28 4.11
C TRP A 117 -1.90 14.95 4.13
N ASP A 118 -1.04 15.68 4.85
CA ASP A 118 0.44 15.54 4.85
C ASP A 118 1.16 16.10 3.61
N PHE A 119 0.59 17.14 2.98
CA PHE A 119 1.18 17.84 1.83
C PHE A 119 2.68 18.16 1.99
N ASN A 120 3.07 18.87 3.06
CA ASN A 120 4.46 19.30 3.27
C ASN A 120 5.39 18.11 3.54
N VAL A 121 4.88 17.05 4.19
CA VAL A 121 5.64 15.82 4.42
C VAL A 121 5.90 15.12 3.08
N ARG A 122 4.90 14.99 2.20
CA ARG A 122 5.11 14.42 0.86
C ARG A 122 6.15 15.18 0.04
N LEU A 123 6.10 16.51 0.07
CA LEU A 123 7.12 17.36 -0.55
C LEU A 123 8.52 17.04 0.00
N PHE A 124 8.66 16.97 1.32
CA PHE A 124 9.92 16.58 1.96
C PHE A 124 10.40 15.19 1.53
N LEU A 125 9.50 14.20 1.52
CA LEU A 125 9.81 12.82 1.14
C LEU A 125 10.30 12.70 -0.30
N LEU A 126 9.70 13.45 -1.24
CA LEU A 126 10.16 13.47 -2.64
C LEU A 126 11.50 14.18 -2.81
N ARG A 127 11.75 15.27 -2.07
CA ARG A 127 13.06 15.95 -2.08
C ARG A 127 14.18 15.05 -1.56
N ASP A 128 13.94 14.37 -0.45
CA ASP A 128 14.86 13.38 0.10
C ASP A 128 15.15 12.26 -0.91
N LEU A 129 14.10 11.68 -1.50
CA LEU A 129 14.24 10.64 -2.54
C LEU A 129 15.05 11.14 -3.74
N GLY A 130 14.79 12.35 -4.24
CA GLY A 130 15.55 12.93 -5.34
C GLY A 130 17.03 13.08 -5.02
N ALA A 131 17.36 13.60 -3.83
CA ALA A 131 18.75 13.69 -3.37
C ALA A 131 19.42 12.31 -3.27
N LYS A 132 18.71 11.30 -2.73
CA LYS A 132 19.22 9.93 -2.65
C LYS A 132 19.36 9.22 -3.99
N ALA A 133 18.52 9.55 -4.97
CA ALA A 133 18.67 9.07 -6.34
C ALA A 133 19.91 9.69 -7.01
N ILE A 134 20.18 10.99 -6.82
CA ILE A 134 21.40 11.64 -7.32
C ILE A 134 22.65 10.97 -6.72
N GLU A 135 22.68 10.78 -5.40
CA GLU A 135 23.77 10.08 -4.71
C GLU A 135 23.98 8.64 -5.23
N ALA A 136 22.93 7.99 -5.73
CA ALA A 136 22.98 6.63 -6.29
C ALA A 136 23.39 6.57 -7.77
N GLY A 137 23.53 7.72 -8.45
CA GLY A 137 23.70 7.78 -9.89
C GLY A 137 22.42 7.56 -10.71
N GLY A 138 21.24 7.76 -10.10
CA GLY A 138 19.93 7.57 -10.71
C GLY A 138 19.02 6.62 -9.90
N PHE A 139 17.77 6.47 -10.33
CA PHE A 139 16.80 5.57 -9.72
C PHE A 139 17.18 4.09 -9.92
N GLN A 140 17.78 3.73 -11.05
CA GLN A 140 18.40 2.41 -11.22
C GLN A 140 19.40 2.06 -10.11
N GLY A 141 20.17 3.05 -9.61
CA GLY A 141 21.10 2.85 -8.50
C GLY A 141 20.45 2.49 -7.17
N LEU A 142 19.14 2.78 -7.01
CA LEU A 142 18.34 2.43 -5.84
C LEU A 142 17.69 1.04 -5.94
N ILE A 143 17.76 0.37 -7.09
CA ILE A 143 17.14 -0.92 -7.32
C ILE A 143 18.10 -2.06 -7.04
N ASP A 144 17.57 -3.14 -6.47
CA ASP A 144 18.23 -4.42 -6.31
C ASP A 144 17.32 -5.54 -6.86
N ASP A 145 17.91 -6.68 -7.22
CA ASP A 145 17.17 -7.83 -7.71
C ASP A 145 16.82 -8.83 -6.59
N THR A 146 17.02 -8.44 -5.33
CA THR A 146 16.50 -9.10 -4.14
C THR A 146 15.63 -8.16 -3.30
N ILE A 147 14.63 -8.69 -2.59
CA ILE A 147 13.78 -7.91 -1.68
C ILE A 147 14.61 -7.32 -0.53
N GLU A 148 15.53 -8.11 0.04
CA GLU A 148 16.41 -7.64 1.12
C GLU A 148 17.40 -6.57 0.63
N GLY A 149 17.99 -6.75 -0.56
CA GLY A 149 18.86 -5.75 -1.17
C GLY A 149 18.09 -4.46 -1.50
N LEU A 150 16.85 -4.57 -1.98
CA LEU A 150 16.01 -3.41 -2.25
C LEU A 150 15.69 -2.67 -0.94
N ALA A 151 15.33 -3.39 0.11
CA ALA A 151 15.10 -2.82 1.44
C ALA A 151 16.36 -2.12 1.99
N ALA A 152 17.54 -2.73 1.83
CA ALA A 152 18.80 -2.15 2.25
C ALA A 152 19.13 -0.85 1.50
N LYS A 153 18.97 -0.83 0.16
CA LYS A 153 19.21 0.37 -0.65
C LYS A 153 18.23 1.50 -0.35
N LEU A 154 16.95 1.17 -0.14
CA LEU A 154 15.90 2.15 0.14
C LEU A 154 15.84 2.57 1.62
N GLY A 155 16.43 1.81 2.54
CA GLY A 155 16.41 2.14 3.98
C GLY A 155 17.05 3.48 4.35
N ARG A 156 17.84 4.08 3.45
CA ARG A 156 18.38 5.45 3.60
C ARG A 156 17.45 6.56 3.12
N VAL A 157 16.34 6.20 2.47
CA VAL A 157 15.33 7.14 1.97
C VAL A 157 14.22 7.23 3.01
N ARG A 158 13.90 8.44 3.47
CA ARG A 158 12.94 8.70 4.55
C ARG A 158 11.59 8.04 4.30
N ALA A 159 11.13 8.02 3.05
CA ALA A 159 9.84 7.44 2.68
C ALA A 159 9.74 5.92 2.89
N TYR A 160 10.88 5.22 2.94
CA TYR A 160 10.98 3.77 2.96
C TYR A 160 11.49 3.21 4.29
N GLU A 161 11.61 4.05 5.33
CA GLU A 161 12.12 3.66 6.65
C GLU A 161 11.10 2.90 7.52
N ASP A 162 9.95 2.51 6.95
CA ASP A 162 8.94 1.69 7.63
C ASP A 162 9.59 0.40 8.16
N PRO A 163 9.64 0.18 9.49
CA PRO A 163 10.23 -1.03 10.07
C PRO A 163 9.54 -2.33 9.60
N VAL A 164 8.28 -2.27 9.16
CA VAL A 164 7.55 -3.44 8.62
C VAL A 164 7.73 -3.57 7.10
N ARG A 165 8.38 -2.58 6.47
CA ARG A 165 8.74 -2.51 5.06
C ARG A 165 7.57 -2.50 4.08
N LYS A 166 6.40 -1.98 4.45
CA LYS A 166 5.21 -1.96 3.56
C LYS A 166 5.49 -1.29 2.22
N LYS A 167 6.10 -0.09 2.21
CA LYS A 167 6.40 0.62 0.96
C LYS A 167 7.46 -0.09 0.10
N VAL A 168 8.43 -0.78 0.71
CA VAL A 168 9.39 -1.59 -0.04
C VAL A 168 8.69 -2.78 -0.70
N LEU A 169 7.84 -3.50 0.03
CA LEU A 169 7.06 -4.62 -0.52
C LEU A 169 6.06 -4.16 -1.59
N LEU A 170 5.39 -3.02 -1.37
CA LEU A 170 4.48 -2.41 -2.34
C LEU A 170 5.22 -2.01 -3.62
N LEU A 171 6.41 -1.41 -3.50
CA LEU A 171 7.24 -1.10 -4.65
C LEU A 171 7.68 -2.37 -5.38
N ALA A 172 8.20 -3.38 -4.66
CA ALA A 172 8.61 -4.65 -5.25
C ALA A 172 7.46 -5.32 -6.02
N LYS A 173 6.25 -5.27 -5.47
CA LYS A 173 5.03 -5.73 -6.13
C LYS A 173 4.83 -5.07 -7.50
N PHE A 174 4.89 -3.74 -7.55
CA PHE A 174 4.77 -2.97 -8.80
C PHE A 174 5.89 -3.31 -9.78
N LEU A 175 7.15 -3.30 -9.33
CA LEU A 175 8.31 -3.52 -10.19
C LEU A 175 8.31 -4.92 -10.83
N ASP A 176 7.93 -5.96 -10.08
CA ASP A 176 7.86 -7.33 -10.57
C ASP A 176 6.62 -7.57 -11.43
N GLY A 177 5.46 -7.01 -11.06
CA GLY A 177 4.23 -7.12 -11.87
C GLY A 177 4.35 -6.40 -13.22
N ARG A 178 5.12 -5.30 -13.25
CA ARG A 178 5.45 -4.55 -14.46
C ARG A 178 6.56 -5.20 -15.30
N GLY A 179 7.31 -6.15 -14.73
CA GLY A 179 8.48 -6.77 -15.36
C GLY A 179 9.72 -5.87 -15.42
N LEU A 180 9.79 -4.82 -14.61
CA LEU A 180 10.96 -3.92 -14.53
C LEU A 180 12.11 -4.53 -13.72
N VAL A 181 11.79 -5.44 -12.80
CA VAL A 181 12.73 -6.20 -11.98
C VAL A 181 12.22 -7.63 -11.89
N GLN A 182 13.11 -8.61 -12.07
CA GLN A 182 12.83 -10.01 -11.78
C GLN A 182 13.54 -10.35 -10.48
N PHE A 183 12.80 -10.44 -9.38
CA PHE A 183 13.41 -10.74 -8.08
C PHE A 183 13.84 -12.20 -8.01
N LYS A 184 15.07 -12.41 -7.52
CA LYS A 184 15.67 -13.74 -7.37
C LYS A 184 15.19 -14.47 -6.12
N ASP A 185 14.79 -13.74 -5.09
CA ASP A 185 14.38 -14.23 -3.77
C ASP A 185 12.85 -14.17 -3.59
N ARG A 186 12.12 -14.82 -4.50
CA ARG A 186 10.64 -14.81 -4.49
C ARG A 186 10.04 -15.37 -3.20
N GLU A 187 10.78 -16.19 -2.46
CA GLU A 187 10.41 -16.67 -1.12
C GLU A 187 10.28 -15.55 -0.08
N ASN A 188 10.88 -14.38 -0.34
CA ASN A 188 10.75 -13.18 0.48
C ASN A 188 9.57 -12.29 0.05
N PHE A 189 8.78 -12.71 -0.93
CA PHE A 189 7.53 -12.01 -1.26
C PHE A 189 6.58 -12.08 -0.06
N ASP A 190 5.95 -10.95 0.22
CA ASP A 190 5.02 -10.83 1.33
C ASP A 190 4.01 -9.72 1.06
N VAL A 191 2.94 -9.70 1.83
CA VAL A 191 1.90 -8.68 1.70
C VAL A 191 2.37 -7.34 2.29
N PRO A 192 2.24 -6.21 1.57
CA PRO A 192 2.48 -4.87 2.09
C PRO A 192 1.36 -4.44 3.06
N VAL A 193 1.44 -4.90 4.32
CA VAL A 193 0.38 -4.66 5.32
C VAL A 193 0.10 -3.18 5.55
N ASP A 194 -1.13 -2.80 5.22
CA ASP A 194 -1.75 -1.50 5.47
C ASP A 194 -2.95 -1.62 6.44
N ASN A 195 -3.71 -0.54 6.55
CA ASN A 195 -4.94 -0.46 7.36
C ASN A 195 -6.06 -1.38 6.84
N HIS A 196 -6.18 -1.56 5.53
CA HIS A 196 -7.18 -2.44 4.94
C HIS A 196 -6.89 -3.90 5.28
N LEU A 197 -5.64 -4.34 5.09
CA LEU A 197 -5.21 -5.70 5.40
C LEU A 197 -5.33 -6.01 6.89
N SER A 198 -5.04 -5.04 7.75
CA SER A 198 -5.23 -5.15 9.21
C SER A 198 -6.71 -5.31 9.57
N ARG A 199 -7.59 -4.43 9.06
CA ARG A 199 -9.04 -4.52 9.26
C ARG A 199 -9.60 -5.87 8.80
N ILE A 200 -9.22 -6.33 7.60
CA ILE A 200 -9.69 -7.60 7.06
C ILE A 200 -9.21 -8.75 7.95
N ALA A 201 -7.94 -8.74 8.40
CA ALA A 201 -7.40 -9.78 9.27
C ALA A 201 -8.20 -9.91 10.58
N TYR A 202 -8.51 -8.79 11.24
CA TYR A 202 -9.32 -8.77 12.47
C TYR A 202 -10.74 -9.27 12.24
N ARG A 203 -11.35 -8.85 11.12
CA ARG A 203 -12.73 -9.22 10.77
C ARG A 203 -12.86 -10.69 10.41
N LEU A 204 -11.91 -11.24 9.67
CA LEU A 204 -11.90 -12.67 9.37
C LEU A 204 -11.61 -13.50 10.63
N GLY A 205 -10.88 -12.92 11.58
CA GLY A 205 -10.46 -13.59 12.81
C GLY A 205 -9.16 -14.36 12.67
N ILE A 206 -8.40 -14.17 11.57
CA ILE A 206 -7.05 -14.74 11.41
C ILE A 206 -6.03 -14.07 12.35
N VAL A 207 -6.37 -12.88 12.83
CA VAL A 207 -5.75 -12.22 13.97
C VAL A 207 -6.87 -11.86 14.94
N ASP A 208 -6.92 -12.57 16.06
CA ASP A 208 -7.89 -12.34 17.11
C ASP A 208 -7.46 -11.17 17.99
N VAL A 209 -8.40 -10.25 18.16
CA VAL A 209 -8.26 -9.00 18.90
C VAL A 209 -9.61 -8.66 19.51
N ASP A 210 -9.58 -8.02 20.68
CA ASP A 210 -10.79 -7.50 21.29
C ASP A 210 -11.40 -6.40 20.39
N TYR A 211 -12.66 -6.60 19.97
CA TYR A 211 -13.34 -5.64 19.11
C TYR A 211 -13.71 -4.36 19.88
N ASP A 212 -13.94 -4.43 21.20
CA ASP A 212 -14.36 -3.29 22.01
C ASP A 212 -13.27 -2.20 22.04
N ILE A 213 -12.00 -2.58 22.11
CA ILE A 213 -10.89 -1.63 22.05
C ILE A 213 -10.75 -0.98 20.68
N LEU A 214 -11.04 -1.71 19.59
CA LEU A 214 -11.01 -1.15 18.23
C LEU A 214 -12.14 -0.15 18.01
N PHE A 215 -13.35 -0.45 18.47
CA PHE A 215 -14.48 0.49 18.39
C PHE A 215 -14.27 1.77 19.19
N LYS A 216 -13.45 1.73 20.25
CA LYS A 216 -13.07 2.92 21.03
C LYS A 216 -12.01 3.80 20.35
N GLY A 217 -11.47 3.40 19.19
CA GLY A 217 -10.43 4.14 18.48
C GLY A 217 -9.04 3.86 19.07
N LEU A 218 -8.53 2.65 18.82
CA LEU A 218 -7.21 2.22 19.30
C LEU A 218 -6.08 2.92 18.52
N GLU A 219 -5.49 3.95 19.13
CA GLU A 219 -4.22 4.55 18.68
C GLU A 219 -3.04 3.82 19.35
N LEU A 220 -2.10 3.34 18.54
CA LEU A 220 -0.93 2.60 18.99
C LEU A 220 0.34 3.47 19.01
N THR A 221 1.23 3.15 19.94
CA THR A 221 2.63 3.60 19.84
C THR A 221 3.31 2.96 18.64
N ARG A 222 4.46 3.51 18.22
CA ARG A 222 5.22 2.97 17.09
C ARG A 222 5.62 1.51 17.31
N GLU A 223 6.07 1.17 18.51
CA GLU A 223 6.53 -0.18 18.85
C GLU A 223 5.37 -1.18 18.85
N GLU A 224 4.22 -0.79 19.41
CA GLU A 224 3.00 -1.61 19.35
C GLU A 224 2.52 -1.79 17.90
N ASP A 225 2.49 -0.72 17.10
CA ASP A 225 2.13 -0.75 15.69
C ASP A 225 2.96 -1.76 14.89
N VAL A 226 4.28 -1.73 15.10
CA VAL A 226 5.21 -2.68 14.49
C VAL A 226 4.91 -4.11 14.90
N GLU A 227 4.65 -4.36 16.18
CA GLU A 227 4.31 -5.71 16.66
C GLU A 227 3.00 -6.20 16.01
N VAL A 228 1.97 -5.35 16.00
CA VAL A 228 0.65 -5.67 15.43
C VAL A 228 0.75 -5.96 13.94
N ARG A 229 1.38 -5.07 13.16
CA ARG A 229 1.52 -5.23 11.71
C ARG A 229 2.38 -6.44 11.36
N ASN A 230 3.41 -6.77 12.14
CA ASN A 230 4.17 -8.00 11.93
C ASN A 230 3.34 -9.27 12.18
N LYS A 231 2.45 -9.27 13.18
CA LYS A 231 1.51 -10.38 13.40
C LYS A 231 0.50 -10.50 12.26
N VAL A 232 -0.07 -9.38 11.81
CA VAL A 232 -0.97 -9.35 10.64
C VAL A 232 -0.26 -9.87 9.38
N LYS A 233 0.98 -9.41 9.14
CA LYS A 233 1.81 -9.85 8.02
C LYS A 233 2.05 -11.36 8.07
N LEU A 234 2.44 -11.88 9.25
CA LEU A 234 2.61 -13.31 9.45
C LEU A 234 1.33 -14.11 9.17
N SER A 235 0.17 -13.66 9.66
CA SER A 235 -1.11 -14.33 9.38
C SER A 235 -1.41 -14.38 7.88
N TRP A 236 -1.22 -13.28 7.16
CA TRP A 236 -1.42 -13.26 5.70
C TRP A 236 -0.40 -14.09 4.94
N ARG A 237 0.86 -14.12 5.38
CA ARG A 237 1.89 -15.01 4.83
C ARG A 237 1.47 -16.48 4.95
N LEU A 238 0.91 -16.87 6.09
CA LEU A 238 0.38 -18.22 6.29
C LEU A 238 -0.83 -18.49 5.38
N VAL A 239 -1.75 -17.53 5.24
CA VAL A 239 -2.88 -17.64 4.30
C VAL A 239 -2.39 -17.83 2.86
N ALA A 240 -1.44 -17.01 2.40
CA ALA A 240 -0.84 -17.13 1.07
C ALA A 240 -0.22 -18.53 0.86
N LYS A 241 0.58 -18.98 1.82
CA LYS A 241 1.21 -20.31 1.81
C LYS A 241 0.17 -21.44 1.72
N PHE A 242 -0.86 -21.42 2.55
CA PHE A 242 -1.86 -22.51 2.61
C PHE A 242 -2.83 -22.50 1.43
N SER A 243 -3.11 -21.32 0.86
CA SER A 243 -3.94 -21.19 -0.34
C SER A 243 -3.16 -21.47 -1.64
N GLY A 244 -1.82 -21.45 -1.59
CA GLY A 244 -0.96 -21.54 -2.76
C GLY A 244 -0.94 -20.25 -3.60
N LEU A 245 -1.38 -19.12 -3.04
CA LEU A 245 -1.42 -17.84 -3.72
C LEU A 245 -0.08 -17.11 -3.61
N ASP A 246 0.31 -16.45 -4.69
CA ASP A 246 1.41 -15.48 -4.68
C ASP A 246 1.04 -14.30 -3.75
N PRO A 247 1.91 -13.90 -2.79
CA PRO A 247 1.59 -12.85 -1.82
C PRO A 247 1.23 -11.50 -2.45
N PHE A 248 1.82 -11.16 -3.60
CA PHE A 248 1.51 -9.92 -4.31
C PHE A 248 0.15 -9.97 -5.00
N ALA A 249 -0.22 -11.11 -5.59
CA ALA A 249 -1.58 -11.33 -6.12
C ALA A 249 -2.64 -11.29 -5.00
N LEU A 250 -2.32 -11.87 -3.84
CA LEU A 250 -3.18 -11.81 -2.66
C LEU A 250 -3.39 -10.37 -2.19
N ASP A 251 -2.33 -9.56 -2.16
CA ASP A 251 -2.43 -8.15 -1.79
C ASP A 251 -3.29 -7.34 -2.78
N ASP A 252 -3.11 -7.51 -4.09
CA ASP A 252 -3.95 -6.86 -5.10
C ASP A 252 -5.45 -7.15 -4.88
N PHE A 253 -5.78 -8.41 -4.58
CA PHE A 253 -7.13 -8.81 -4.21
C PHE A 253 -7.58 -8.14 -2.91
N LEU A 254 -6.81 -8.26 -1.82
CA LEU A 254 -7.19 -7.78 -0.49
C LEU A 254 -7.37 -6.26 -0.46
N TRP A 255 -6.53 -5.52 -1.17
CA TRP A 255 -6.61 -4.06 -1.25
C TRP A 255 -7.89 -3.61 -1.97
N SER A 256 -8.21 -4.19 -3.13
CA SER A 256 -9.46 -3.90 -3.85
C SER A 256 -10.69 -4.35 -3.05
N PHE A 257 -10.63 -5.55 -2.48
CA PHE A 257 -11.68 -6.12 -1.63
C PHE A 257 -11.94 -5.27 -0.39
N GLY A 258 -10.90 -4.78 0.28
CA GLY A 258 -10.98 -3.93 1.47
C GLY A 258 -11.60 -2.56 1.22
N ARG A 259 -11.45 -2.01 0.01
CA ARG A 259 -12.08 -0.74 -0.39
C ARG A 259 -13.52 -0.91 -0.84
N ARG A 260 -13.85 -1.98 -1.58
CA ARG A 260 -15.14 -2.12 -2.26
C ARG A 260 -16.16 -2.98 -1.50
N VAL A 261 -15.69 -4.01 -0.79
CA VAL A 261 -16.56 -5.03 -0.17
C VAL A 261 -16.39 -5.02 1.35
N CYS A 262 -15.19 -5.24 1.87
CA CYS A 262 -14.91 -5.18 3.32
C CYS A 262 -14.55 -3.75 3.77
N ALA A 263 -15.34 -2.78 3.30
CA ALA A 263 -15.19 -1.36 3.60
C ALA A 263 -15.28 -1.09 5.12
N ARG A 264 -14.65 -0.01 5.58
CA ARG A 264 -14.54 0.33 7.01
C ARG A 264 -15.92 0.45 7.67
N ASP A 265 -16.82 1.25 7.14
CA ASP A 265 -18.07 1.55 7.85
C ASP A 265 -19.24 0.64 7.42
N ARG A 266 -19.50 0.54 6.12
CA ARG A 266 -20.64 -0.22 5.55
C ARG A 266 -20.16 -1.38 4.67
N PRO A 267 -19.64 -2.47 5.25
CA PRO A 267 -19.18 -3.61 4.47
C PRO A 267 -20.36 -4.32 3.78
N ARG A 268 -20.15 -4.75 2.53
CA ARG A 268 -21.15 -5.48 1.72
C ARG A 268 -21.05 -6.97 1.96
N CYS A 269 -21.41 -7.43 3.15
CA CYS A 269 -21.22 -8.82 3.56
C CYS A 269 -22.01 -9.85 2.72
N GLU A 270 -23.13 -9.46 2.12
CA GLU A 270 -23.91 -10.36 1.27
C GLU A 270 -23.19 -10.71 -0.05
N GLU A 271 -22.42 -9.77 -0.58
CA GLU A 271 -21.59 -9.91 -1.79
C GLU A 271 -20.18 -10.45 -1.48
N CYS A 272 -19.87 -10.70 -0.19
CA CYS A 272 -18.53 -11.04 0.25
C CYS A 272 -18.20 -12.53 0.00
N PRO A 273 -17.15 -12.87 -0.77
CA PRO A 273 -16.77 -14.26 -1.02
C PRO A 273 -16.22 -14.97 0.23
N LEU A 274 -15.90 -14.23 1.29
CA LEU A 274 -15.37 -14.76 2.55
C LEU A 274 -16.41 -14.77 3.68
N ARG A 275 -17.69 -14.51 3.37
CA ARG A 275 -18.75 -14.34 4.38
C ARG A 275 -18.95 -15.55 5.29
N ASP A 276 -18.76 -16.76 4.76
CA ASP A 276 -19.02 -18.01 5.49
C ASP A 276 -17.93 -18.35 6.52
N VAL A 277 -16.73 -17.77 6.37
CA VAL A 277 -15.59 -17.99 7.27
C VAL A 277 -15.31 -16.81 8.21
N CYS A 278 -15.96 -15.67 7.97
CA CYS A 278 -15.71 -14.38 8.62
C CYS A 278 -16.28 -14.29 10.05
N LYS A 279 -15.40 -14.12 11.05
CA LYS A 279 -15.76 -13.91 12.46
C LYS A 279 -16.66 -12.69 12.66
N ALA A 280 -16.31 -11.55 12.08
CA ALA A 280 -17.08 -10.30 12.20
C ALA A 280 -18.52 -10.46 11.72
N ARG A 281 -18.72 -11.18 10.60
CA ARG A 281 -20.05 -11.47 10.07
C ARG A 281 -20.83 -12.39 10.99
N SER A 282 -20.22 -13.47 11.50
CA SER A 282 -20.92 -14.39 12.42
C SER A 282 -21.35 -13.71 13.72
N LEU A 283 -20.62 -12.69 14.16
CA LEU A 283 -20.94 -11.91 15.36
C LEU A 283 -21.85 -10.71 15.08
N GLY A 284 -22.08 -10.32 13.81
CA GLY A 284 -22.76 -9.07 13.46
C GLY A 284 -22.01 -7.81 13.91
N ARG A 285 -20.68 -7.87 14.04
CA ARG A 285 -19.84 -6.77 14.55
C ARG A 285 -18.68 -6.49 13.59
N TYR A 286 -18.57 -5.25 13.13
CA TYR A 286 -17.61 -4.85 12.09
C TYR A 286 -16.60 -3.81 12.61
N PRO A 287 -15.60 -4.21 13.41
CA PRO A 287 -14.64 -3.26 13.97
C PRO A 287 -13.83 -2.55 12.87
N PRO A 288 -13.35 -1.32 13.11
CA PRO A 288 -12.32 -0.70 12.30
C PRO A 288 -10.95 -1.34 12.59
N GLU A 289 -9.94 -0.94 11.83
CA GLU A 289 -8.53 -1.12 12.15
C GLU A 289 -8.08 -0.26 13.34
N HIS A 290 -6.90 -0.58 13.89
CA HIS A 290 -6.15 0.32 14.77
C HIS A 290 -5.57 1.49 13.96
N THR A 291 -5.10 2.51 14.65
CA THR A 291 -4.41 3.65 14.04
C THR A 291 -3.04 3.85 14.66
N HIS A 292 -2.13 4.40 13.86
CA HIS A 292 -0.89 5.00 14.32
C HIS A 292 -0.66 6.21 13.41
N THR A 293 -0.97 7.40 13.91
CA THR A 293 -1.25 8.58 13.10
C THR A 293 0.02 9.40 12.80
N LEU A 294 0.98 9.46 13.72
CA LEU A 294 2.20 10.26 13.53
C LEU A 294 3.28 9.49 12.75
N THR A 295 3.00 9.19 11.49
CA THR A 295 3.91 8.50 10.56
C THR A 295 3.50 8.73 9.09
N TRP A 296 4.39 8.42 8.15
CA TRP A 296 4.16 8.40 6.71
C TRP A 296 4.23 6.99 6.10
N TYR A 297 4.15 5.92 6.90
CA TYR A 297 4.22 4.54 6.39
C TYR A 297 2.88 3.98 5.89
N TYR A 298 1.76 4.60 6.28
CA TYR A 298 0.40 4.05 6.16
C TYR A 298 -0.35 4.35 4.87
#